data_AF-A0A539E4Y0-F1
#
_entry.id   AF-A0A539E4Y0-F1
#
_cell.length_a   1.000
_cell.length_b   1.000
_cell.length_c   1.000
_cell.angle_alpha   90.00
_cell.angle_beta   90.00
_cell.angle_gamma   90.00
#
_symmetry.space_group_name_H-M   'P 1'
#
loop_
_entity.id
_entity.type
_entity.pdbx_description
1 polymer ?
#
loop_
_entity_poly.entity_id
_entity_poly.type
_entity_poly.pdbx_seq_one_letter_code
_entity_poly.pdbx_strand_id
1 'polypeptide(L)'
;MLRHAVRINSLTELALTKLDVLDTFDTVKVCVGYSVDGRMLPHFPDRIELLAQVEPQYVSLPGWGRQLRSIRQVSELPAPAKAFVDLVQREVGVPITVVGVGAERDDYLHWS
;
A
#
# COMPACT_ATOMS: atom_id res chain seq x y z
N MET A 1 3.25 -4.55 9.10
CA MET A 1 4.51 -3.77 9.06
C MET A 1 4.26 -2.26 9.02
N LEU A 2 3.61 -1.70 8.00
CA LEU A 2 3.49 -0.23 7.84
C LEU A 2 2.77 0.48 9.01
N ARG A 3 1.68 -0.09 9.54
CA ARG A 3 1.05 0.38 10.81
C ARG A 3 2.03 0.53 11.97
N HIS A 4 2.98 -0.39 12.09
CA HIS A 4 4.00 -0.35 13.14
C HIS A 4 4.98 0.81 12.89
N ALA A 5 5.42 1.01 11.64
CA ALA A 5 6.29 2.12 11.27
C ALA A 5 5.64 3.49 11.54
N VAL A 6 4.34 3.64 11.22
CA VAL A 6 3.56 4.84 11.55
C VAL A 6 3.59 5.12 13.05
N ARG A 7 3.29 4.10 13.87
CA ARG A 7 3.24 4.23 15.33
C ARG A 7 4.58 4.61 15.96
N ILE A 8 5.68 3.96 15.55
CA ILE A 8 6.99 4.16 16.22
C ILE A 8 7.72 5.43 15.76
N ASN A 9 7.40 5.94 14.56
CA ASN A 9 8.02 7.15 14.02
C ASN A 9 7.10 8.38 14.09
N SER A 10 5.90 8.23 14.68
CA SER A 10 4.89 9.29 14.74
C SER A 10 4.62 9.92 13.36
N LEU A 11 4.53 9.09 12.32
CA LEU A 11 4.28 9.57 10.96
C LEU A 11 2.91 10.23 10.91
N THR A 12 2.84 11.44 10.35
CA THR A 12 1.59 12.18 10.17
C THR A 12 1.00 12.00 8.78
N GLU A 13 1.83 11.64 7.81
CA GLU A 13 1.46 11.39 6.41
C GLU A 13 2.45 10.43 5.75
N LEU A 14 2.08 9.91 4.58
CA LEU A 14 2.90 9.01 3.77
C LEU A 14 3.03 9.49 2.32
N ALA A 15 4.23 9.29 1.77
CA ALA A 15 4.46 9.28 0.33
C ALA A 15 4.48 7.81 -0.15
N LEU A 16 3.51 7.41 -0.96
CA LEU A 16 3.46 6.10 -1.58
C LEU A 16 4.21 6.16 -2.91
N THR A 17 5.22 5.33 -3.12
CA THR A 17 6.05 5.37 -4.33
C THR A 17 5.87 4.12 -5.18
N LYS A 18 6.22 4.22 -6.47
CA LYS A 18 6.26 3.10 -7.42
C LYS A 18 4.92 2.41 -7.62
N LEU A 19 3.83 3.16 -7.67
CA LEU A 19 2.52 2.58 -7.96
C LEU A 19 2.50 1.95 -9.36
N ASP A 20 3.24 2.55 -10.32
CA ASP A 20 3.40 2.11 -11.70
C ASP A 20 3.99 0.69 -11.86
N VAL A 21 4.73 0.20 -10.86
CA VAL A 21 5.26 -1.17 -10.89
C VAL A 21 4.14 -2.22 -10.89
N LEU A 22 2.94 -1.84 -10.43
CA LEU A 22 1.78 -2.72 -10.35
C LEU A 22 0.90 -2.69 -11.62
N ASP A 23 1.25 -1.92 -12.65
CA ASP A 23 0.42 -1.65 -13.84
C ASP A 23 0.00 -2.90 -14.61
N THR A 24 0.81 -3.95 -14.57
CA THR A 24 0.63 -5.18 -15.37
C THR A 24 -0.02 -6.33 -14.61
N PHE A 25 -0.33 -6.15 -13.33
CA PHE A 25 -0.93 -7.19 -12.51
C PHE A 25 -2.43 -7.27 -12.79
N ASP A 26 -2.96 -8.48 -12.91
CA ASP A 26 -4.43 -8.70 -12.96
C ASP A 26 -5.07 -8.55 -11.56
N THR A 27 -4.29 -8.84 -10.52
CA THR A 27 -4.72 -8.77 -9.13
C THR A 27 -3.57 -8.29 -8.26
N VAL A 28 -3.86 -7.32 -7.38
CA VAL A 28 -2.92 -6.78 -6.40
C VAL A 28 -3.35 -7.23 -5.01
N LYS A 29 -2.42 -7.81 -4.25
CA LYS A 29 -2.67 -8.28 -2.88
C LYS A 29 -2.04 -7.34 -1.87
N VAL A 30 -2.84 -6.85 -0.92
CA VAL A 30 -2.37 -6.04 0.21
C VAL A 30 -2.38 -6.88 1.47
N CYS A 31 -1.23 -7.04 2.11
CA CYS A 31 -1.14 -7.72 3.40
C CYS A 31 -1.71 -6.80 4.50
N VAL A 32 -2.85 -7.19 5.05
CA VAL A 32 -3.58 -6.42 6.08
C VAL A 32 -3.40 -7.00 7.48
N GLY A 33 -2.68 -8.11 7.63
CA GLY A 33 -2.48 -8.75 8.92
C GLY A 33 -1.63 -9.99 8.84
N TYR A 34 -1.43 -10.63 9.98
CA TYR A 34 -0.63 -11.83 10.12
C TYR A 34 -1.35 -12.79 11.05
N SER A 35 -1.25 -14.09 10.79
CA SER A 35 -1.70 -15.15 11.69
C SER A 35 -0.60 -16.15 11.97
N VAL A 36 -0.71 -16.86 13.09
CA VAL A 36 0.10 -18.04 13.41
C VAL A 36 -0.86 -19.11 13.90
N ASP A 37 -0.79 -20.32 13.32
CA ASP A 37 -1.69 -21.44 13.63
C ASP A 37 -3.18 -21.04 13.60
N GLY A 38 -3.55 -20.26 12.58
CA GLY A 38 -4.93 -19.76 12.38
C GLY A 38 -5.38 -18.65 13.34
N ARG A 39 -4.51 -18.15 14.23
CA ARG A 39 -4.83 -17.06 15.16
C ARG A 39 -4.25 -15.73 14.67
N MET A 40 -5.09 -14.72 14.55
CA MET A 40 -4.67 -13.37 14.16
C MET A 40 -3.75 -12.76 15.21
N LEU A 41 -2.64 -12.19 14.75
CA LEU A 41 -1.76 -11.38 15.56
C LEU A 41 -2.28 -9.94 15.64
N PRO A 42 -2.23 -9.30 16.82
CA PRO A 42 -2.73 -7.94 16.98
C PRO A 42 -1.82 -6.89 16.30
N HIS A 43 -0.53 -7.18 16.17
CA HIS A 43 0.47 -6.26 15.66
C HIS A 43 1.52 -7.00 14.83
N PHE A 44 2.39 -6.23 14.18
CA PHE A 44 3.59 -6.78 13.55
C PHE A 44 4.46 -7.50 14.61
N PRO A 45 4.95 -8.73 14.33
CA PRO A 45 5.81 -9.47 15.26
C PRO A 45 7.05 -8.66 15.65
N ASP A 46 7.42 -8.72 16.93
CA ASP A 46 8.60 -8.08 17.51
C ASP A 46 9.80 -9.03 17.63
N ARG A 47 9.59 -10.33 17.40
CA ARG A 47 10.60 -11.38 17.44
C ARG A 47 10.79 -12.03 16.08
N ILE A 48 12.05 -12.25 15.70
CA ILE A 48 12.40 -12.85 14.40
C ILE A 48 11.90 -14.30 14.27
N GLU A 49 11.92 -15.08 15.36
CA GLU A 49 11.43 -16.46 15.32
C GLU A 49 9.92 -16.53 15.07
N LEU A 50 9.17 -15.57 15.62
CA LEU A 50 7.72 -15.47 15.40
C LEU A 50 7.44 -14.96 13.98
N LEU A 51 8.17 -13.95 13.52
CA LEU A 51 8.04 -13.42 12.15
C LEU A 51 8.27 -14.50 11.10
N ALA A 52 9.17 -15.46 11.34
CA ALA A 52 9.43 -16.56 10.43
C ALA A 52 8.26 -17.56 10.30
N GLN A 53 7.31 -17.54 11.23
CA GLN A 53 6.18 -18.49 11.29
C GLN A 53 4.86 -17.86 10.83
N VAL A 54 4.81 -16.54 10.59
CA VAL A 54 3.55 -15.88 10.28
C VAL A 54 3.05 -16.18 8.88
N GLU A 55 1.75 -16.34 8.77
CA GLU A 55 1.03 -16.37 7.51
C GLU A 55 0.42 -14.98 7.23
N PRO A 56 0.74 -14.34 6.09
CA PRO A 56 0.17 -13.06 5.72
C PRO A 56 -1.30 -13.20 5.34
N GLN A 57 -2.12 -12.28 5.85
CA GLN A 57 -3.54 -12.18 5.52
C GLN A 57 -3.74 -11.08 4.49
N TYR A 58 -4.32 -11.44 3.35
CA TYR A 58 -4.41 -10.55 2.18
C TYR A 58 -5.84 -10.09 1.89
N VAL A 59 -5.96 -8.82 1.52
CA VAL A 59 -7.09 -8.33 0.71
C VAL A 59 -6.63 -8.30 -0.75
N SER A 60 -7.44 -8.85 -1.64
CA SER A 60 -7.18 -8.84 -3.08
C SER A 60 -8.00 -7.76 -3.76
N LEU A 61 -7.34 -6.93 -4.57
CA LEU A 61 -7.95 -5.90 -5.40
C LEU A 61 -7.72 -6.23 -6.88
N PRO A 62 -8.65 -5.89 -7.78
CA PRO A 62 -8.37 -5.97 -9.21
C PRO A 62 -7.18 -5.07 -9.53
N GLY A 63 -6.31 -5.52 -10.43
CA GLY A 63 -5.34 -4.64 -11.03
C GLY A 63 -5.97 -3.70 -12.05
N TRP A 64 -5.17 -2.83 -12.66
CA TRP A 64 -5.68 -1.80 -13.57
C TRP A 64 -5.20 -1.92 -15.00
N GLY A 65 -4.20 -2.75 -15.31
CA GLY A 65 -3.82 -3.08 -16.70
C GLY A 65 -3.47 -1.86 -17.56
N ARG A 66 -3.09 -0.73 -16.95
CA ARG A 66 -2.92 0.56 -17.61
C ARG A 66 -1.69 1.27 -17.07
N GLN A 67 -0.89 1.81 -17.97
CA GLN A 67 0.31 2.56 -17.58
C GLN A 67 -0.05 3.85 -16.84
N LEU A 68 0.56 4.09 -15.67
CA LEU A 68 0.31 5.30 -14.88
C LEU A 68 1.29 6.45 -15.15
N ARG A 69 2.43 6.17 -15.79
CA ARG A 69 3.54 7.13 -15.97
C ARG A 69 3.15 8.49 -16.56
N SER A 70 2.17 8.55 -17.46
CA SER A 70 1.74 9.80 -18.09
C SER A 70 0.66 10.57 -17.32
N ILE A 71 0.14 10.01 -16.23
CA ILE A 71 -0.95 10.62 -15.45
C ILE A 71 -0.41 11.78 -14.63
N ARG A 72 -1.16 12.89 -14.60
CA ARG A 72 -0.77 14.10 -13.86
C ARG A 72 -1.85 14.57 -12.89
N GLN A 73 -3.03 13.96 -12.92
CA GLN A 73 -4.12 14.27 -11.97
C GLN A 73 -4.70 13.00 -11.37
N VAL A 74 -5.06 13.04 -10.09
CA VAL A 74 -5.70 11.92 -9.36
C VAL A 74 -7.03 11.49 -9.98
N SER A 75 -7.72 12.41 -10.65
CA SER A 75 -8.97 12.15 -11.39
C SER A 75 -8.79 11.23 -12.60
N GLU A 76 -7.58 11.16 -13.17
CA GLU A 76 -7.28 10.34 -14.36
C GLU A 76 -6.85 8.91 -14.01
N LEU A 77 -6.59 8.65 -12.73
CA LEU A 77 -6.20 7.34 -12.25
C LEU A 77 -7.31 6.31 -12.44
N PRO A 78 -6.97 5.07 -12.84
CA PRO A 78 -7.90 3.95 -12.80
C PRO A 78 -8.53 3.79 -11.42
N ALA A 79 -9.84 3.52 -11.38
CA ALA A 79 -10.53 3.28 -10.11
C ALA A 79 -9.88 2.18 -9.25
N PRO A 80 -9.37 1.06 -9.80
CA PRO A 80 -8.66 0.05 -8.99
C PRO A 80 -7.36 0.57 -8.34
N ALA A 81 -6.63 1.45 -9.03
CA ALA A 81 -5.42 2.07 -8.48
C ALA A 81 -5.78 3.01 -7.33
N LYS A 82 -6.87 3.78 -7.45
CA LYS A 82 -7.38 4.62 -6.34
C LYS A 82 -7.81 3.78 -5.15
N ALA A 83 -8.56 2.70 -5.39
CA ALA A 83 -8.99 1.77 -4.34
C ALA A 83 -7.80 1.12 -3.60
N PHE A 84 -6.67 0.89 -4.28
CA PHE A 84 -5.45 0.43 -3.64
C PHE A 84 -4.88 1.47 -2.67
N VAL A 85 -4.75 2.73 -3.10
CA VAL A 85 -4.24 3.82 -2.24
C VAL A 85 -5.18 4.04 -1.04
N ASP A 86 -6.49 4.04 -1.28
CA ASP A 86 -7.51 4.20 -0.23
C ASP A 86 -7.47 3.05 0.79
N LEU A 87 -7.28 1.81 0.31
CA LEU A 87 -7.10 0.64 1.17
C LEU A 87 -5.87 0.81 2.07
N VAL A 88 -4.72 1.17 1.50
CA VAL A 88 -3.50 1.39 2.28
C VAL A 88 -3.73 2.49 3.32
N GLN A 89 -4.31 3.62 2.93
CA GLN A 89 -4.60 4.74 3.82
C GLN A 89 -5.49 4.33 5.01
N ARG A 90 -6.57 3.58 4.73
CA ARG A 90 -7.46 3.05 5.76
C ARG A 90 -6.74 2.09 6.71
N GLU A 91 -5.93 1.20 6.17
CA GLU A 91 -5.21 0.20 6.97
C GLU A 91 -4.11 0.81 7.85
N VAL A 92 -3.54 1.95 7.47
CA VAL A 92 -2.45 2.61 8.22
C VAL A 92 -2.93 3.71 9.15
N GLY A 93 -4.09 4.31 8.89
CA GLY A 93 -4.71 5.33 9.73
C GLY A 93 -4.09 6.73 9.64
N VAL A 94 -3.25 6.98 8.64
CA VAL A 94 -2.66 8.30 8.33
C VAL A 94 -2.82 8.61 6.84
N PRO A 95 -2.97 9.87 6.44
CA PRO A 95 -3.16 10.25 5.05
C PRO A 95 -1.95 9.87 4.19
N ILE A 96 -2.24 9.51 2.93
CA ILE A 96 -1.24 9.50 1.86
C ILE A 96 -1.41 10.83 1.12
N THR A 97 -0.34 11.62 0.99
CA THR A 97 -0.39 12.96 0.38
C THR A 97 0.39 13.06 -0.92
N VAL A 98 1.25 12.09 -1.20
CA VAL A 98 2.02 11.99 -2.44
C VAL A 98 1.98 10.56 -2.96
N VAL A 99 1.72 10.41 -4.27
CA VAL A 99 1.74 9.11 -4.95
C VAL A 99 2.66 9.16 -6.17
N GLY A 100 3.74 8.40 -6.16
CA GLY A 100 4.64 8.22 -7.30
C GLY A 100 4.06 7.28 -8.35
N VAL A 101 3.98 7.74 -9.59
CA VAL A 101 3.40 7.03 -10.74
C VAL A 101 4.44 6.76 -11.84
N GLY A 102 5.73 6.94 -11.56
CA GLY A 102 6.82 6.66 -12.48
C GLY A 102 8.19 6.91 -11.84
N ALA A 103 9.24 6.78 -12.66
CA ALA A 103 10.63 6.88 -12.20
C ALA A 103 11.21 8.29 -12.28
N GLU A 104 10.62 9.18 -13.09
CA GLU A 104 11.13 10.55 -13.22
C GLU A 104 10.77 11.39 -11.99
N ARG A 105 11.54 12.46 -11.77
CA ARG A 105 11.34 13.37 -10.62
C ARG A 105 9.93 13.93 -10.51
N ASP A 106 9.31 14.20 -11.66
CA ASP A 106 7.98 14.82 -11.76
C ASP A 106 6.87 13.78 -12.02
N ASP A 107 7.19 12.47 -11.98
CA ASP A 107 6.21 11.39 -12.12
C ASP A 107 5.53 11.10 -10.76
N TYR A 108 4.87 12.11 -10.19
CA TYR A 108 4.11 11.98 -8.96
C TYR A 108 2.82 12.81 -8.97
N LEU A 109 1.89 12.43 -8.10
CA LEU A 109 0.60 13.10 -7.89
C LEU A 109 0.52 13.61 -6.45
N HIS A 110 0.03 14.83 -6.29
CA HIS A 110 -0.45 15.29 -5.00
C HIS A 110 -1.81 14.64 -4.72
N TRP A 111 -1.89 13.90 -3.63
CA TRP A 111 -3.07 13.16 -3.20
C TRP A 111 -3.87 14.03 -2.23
N SER A 112 -4.69 14.92 -2.80
CA SER A 112 -5.59 15.83 -2.10
C SER A 112 -7.06 15.49 -2.38
#